data_AF-A0A7W0G4X9-F1
#
_entry.id   AF-A0A7W0G4X9-F1
#
_cell.length_a   1.000
_cell.length_b   1.000
_cell.length_c   1.000
_cell.angle_alpha   90.00
_cell.angle_beta   90.00
_cell.angle_gamma   90.00
#
_symmetry.space_group_name_H-M   'P 1'
#
loop_
_entity.id
_entity.type
_entity.pdbx_description
1 polymer ?
#
loop_
_entity_poly.entity_id
_entity_poly.type
_entity_poly.pdbx_seq_one_letter_code
_entity_poly.pdbx_strand_id
1 'polypeptide(L)'
;MTKNPKHASLEGRATTSDDDAMTTRRRAHGPSARGGGATGQRGYALVALLALMTLIILATMSAAPSIRQQTRRELEREAIARGEEVAEAIRAYIHMKGTPPTSMEDLVDGVAPPGVIKKRQILRASAARDPLSSEGEWRLIKANDREFTEFIRAVTLYSNGRLPMGNDKTPAMLNIANSFARLTSILNTGSSDEASGGEDTSMSSKGPFVGVASRSRHASILTYYDIERHDKWVFTPFFK
;
A
#
# COMPACT_ATOMS: atom_id res chain seq x y z
N MET A 1 -24.47 14.21 -41.51
CA MET A 1 -24.82 14.91 -42.77
C MET A 1 -25.57 16.18 -42.42
N THR A 2 -24.93 17.35 -42.53
CA THR A 2 -25.47 18.71 -42.82
C THR A 2 -24.23 19.65 -42.89
N LYS A 3 -23.55 19.71 -44.04
CA LYS A 3 -23.55 20.83 -45.01
C LYS A 3 -23.48 22.24 -44.37
N ASN A 4 -22.28 22.85 -44.41
CA ASN A 4 -21.85 24.06 -45.18
C ASN A 4 -22.86 25.22 -45.40
N PRO A 5 -22.46 26.47 -45.77
CA PRO A 5 -21.16 26.89 -46.32
C PRO A 5 -20.64 28.31 -45.94
N LYS A 6 -19.45 28.59 -46.48
CA LYS A 6 -18.75 29.85 -46.67
C LYS A 6 -19.48 30.84 -47.60
N HIS A 7 -19.32 32.14 -47.34
CA HIS A 7 -19.32 33.26 -48.30
C HIS A 7 -18.04 34.06 -47.95
N ALA A 8 -16.99 34.31 -48.76
CA ALA A 8 -16.80 34.61 -50.18
C ALA A 8 -17.36 35.97 -50.63
N SER A 9 -16.43 36.76 -51.19
CA SER A 9 -16.64 37.88 -52.13
C SER A 9 -17.08 39.23 -51.54
N LEU A 10 -16.78 40.40 -52.08
CA LEU A 10 -16.02 40.93 -53.23
C LEU A 10 -16.12 42.48 -53.03
N GLU A 11 -15.11 43.31 -53.28
CA GLU A 11 -14.96 44.27 -54.40
C GLU A 11 -14.04 45.39 -53.85
N GLY A 12 -12.99 45.86 -54.53
CA GLY A 12 -13.05 46.80 -55.66
C GLY A 12 -13.27 48.24 -55.14
N ARG A 13 -12.64 49.33 -55.59
CA ARG A 13 -11.59 49.62 -56.56
C ARG A 13 -11.41 51.16 -56.53
N ALA A 14 -10.14 51.59 -56.51
CA ALA A 14 -9.56 52.78 -57.17
C ALA A 14 -9.77 54.24 -56.71
N THR A 15 -8.72 54.97 -57.10
CA THR A 15 -8.59 56.40 -57.44
C THR A 15 -8.32 57.36 -56.28
N THR A 16 -7.52 58.42 -56.36
CA THR A 16 -6.39 58.91 -57.21
C THR A 16 -6.33 60.40 -56.86
N SER A 17 -5.13 60.95 -56.63
CA SER A 17 -4.81 62.39 -56.76
C SER A 17 -5.53 63.36 -55.81
N ASP A 18 -5.08 64.56 -55.53
CA ASP A 18 -3.82 65.32 -55.58
C ASP A 18 -3.98 66.24 -54.32
N ASP A 19 -3.02 66.90 -53.69
CA ASP A 19 -2.28 68.07 -54.17
C ASP A 19 -1.74 68.78 -52.91
N ASP A 20 -0.74 69.61 -53.13
CA ASP A 20 -0.49 70.89 -52.46
C ASP A 20 0.46 71.09 -51.25
N ALA A 21 1.36 72.07 -51.52
CA ALA A 21 2.07 73.02 -50.67
C ALA A 21 3.14 72.49 -49.70
N MET A 22 4.46 72.63 -49.95
CA MET A 22 5.28 73.83 -50.21
C MET A 22 5.44 74.78 -48.99
N THR A 23 6.69 74.85 -48.50
CA THR A 23 7.36 75.99 -47.83
C THR A 23 7.16 76.21 -46.31
N THR A 24 8.18 75.93 -45.49
CA THR A 24 9.13 76.96 -44.94
C THR A 24 10.15 76.39 -43.94
N ARG A 25 11.42 76.80 -44.15
CA ARG A 25 12.59 76.97 -43.23
C ARG A 25 12.27 76.85 -41.72
N ARG A 26 13.14 76.33 -40.83
CA ARG A 26 14.57 76.68 -40.61
C ARG A 26 15.15 75.77 -39.49
N ARG A 27 16.48 75.56 -39.51
CA ARG A 27 17.28 74.72 -38.59
C ARG A 27 17.20 75.11 -37.10
N ALA A 28 17.32 74.10 -36.22
CA ALA A 28 18.04 74.19 -34.94
C ALA A 28 18.57 72.79 -34.53
N HIS A 29 19.64 72.78 -33.74
CA HIS A 29 20.59 71.68 -33.53
C HIS A 29 20.54 71.19 -32.07
N GLY A 30 20.55 69.85 -31.87
CA GLY A 30 20.98 69.15 -30.65
C GLY A 30 19.87 68.71 -29.65
N PRO A 31 20.16 67.77 -28.73
CA PRO A 31 20.89 66.51 -28.88
C PRO A 31 20.13 65.28 -28.30
N SER A 32 20.61 64.08 -28.65
CA SER A 32 20.58 62.83 -27.87
C SER A 32 19.25 62.25 -27.35
N ALA A 33 18.86 61.11 -27.94
CA ALA A 33 18.37 59.96 -27.18
C ALA A 33 18.88 58.67 -27.83
N ARG A 34 20.12 58.35 -27.48
CA ARG A 34 20.73 57.04 -27.67
C ARG A 34 20.35 56.21 -26.44
N GLY A 35 19.35 55.34 -26.57
CA GLY A 35 19.12 54.23 -25.65
C GLY A 35 19.02 52.98 -26.52
N GLY A 36 19.79 51.92 -26.35
CA GLY A 36 20.71 51.50 -25.30
C GLY A 36 20.78 49.99 -25.52
N GLY A 37 21.94 49.50 -25.95
CA GLY A 37 22.07 48.20 -26.61
C GLY A 37 21.56 47.02 -25.79
N ALA A 38 20.74 46.18 -26.42
CA ALA A 38 20.46 44.80 -26.00
C ALA A 38 21.67 43.87 -26.28
N THR A 39 22.88 44.34 -26.00
CA THR A 39 24.14 43.63 -26.23
C THR A 39 24.90 43.56 -24.91
N GLY A 40 24.34 42.78 -23.98
CA GLY A 40 24.91 42.48 -22.67
C GLY A 40 24.21 41.32 -21.95
N GLN A 41 23.03 40.90 -22.43
CA GLN A 41 22.19 39.88 -21.78
C GLN A 41 22.57 38.43 -22.11
N ARG A 42 23.52 38.18 -23.03
CA ARG A 42 23.92 36.83 -23.44
C ARG A 42 24.61 36.04 -22.31
N GLY A 43 25.25 36.71 -21.35
CA GLY A 43 25.85 36.05 -20.18
C GLY A 43 24.84 35.70 -19.08
N TYR A 44 23.88 36.59 -18.82
CA TYR A 44 22.92 36.42 -17.72
C TYR A 44 21.85 35.37 -18.00
N ALA A 45 21.46 35.17 -19.27
CA ALA A 45 20.50 34.13 -19.62
C ALA A 45 21.00 32.72 -19.27
N LEU A 46 22.30 32.46 -19.46
CA LEU A 46 22.92 31.19 -19.12
C LEU A 46 23.02 31.01 -17.59
N VAL A 47 23.36 32.07 -16.86
CA VAL A 47 23.38 32.06 -15.39
C VAL A 47 21.98 31.84 -14.81
N ALA A 48 20.96 32.49 -15.36
CA ALA A 48 19.57 32.31 -14.94
C ALA A 48 19.07 30.89 -15.24
N LEU A 49 19.45 30.30 -16.38
CA LEU A 49 19.14 28.91 -16.71
C LEU A 49 19.82 27.93 -15.74
N LEU A 50 21.10 28.14 -15.42
CA LEU A 50 21.81 27.33 -14.43
C LEU A 50 21.17 27.45 -13.05
N ALA A 51 20.81 28.66 -12.62
CA ALA A 51 20.13 28.90 -11.35
C ALA A 51 18.74 28.25 -11.30
N LEU A 52 18.00 28.26 -12.41
CA LEU A 52 16.72 27.57 -12.52
C LEU A 52 16.91 26.05 -12.45
N MET A 53 17.89 25.51 -13.16
CA MET A 53 18.20 24.07 -13.16
C MET A 53 18.65 23.60 -11.77
N THR A 54 19.49 24.37 -11.07
CA THR A 54 19.90 24.04 -9.70
C THR A 54 18.71 24.08 -8.73
N LEU A 55 17.81 25.06 -8.87
CA LEU A 55 16.57 25.13 -8.09
C LEU A 55 15.66 23.92 -8.34
N ILE A 56 15.53 23.49 -9.60
CA ILE A 56 14.73 22.30 -9.94
C ILE A 56 15.36 21.04 -9.34
N ILE A 57 16.69 20.87 -9.41
CA ILE A 57 17.40 19.73 -8.81
C ILE A 57 17.18 19.70 -7.29
N LEU A 58 17.35 20.84 -6.61
CA LEU A 58 17.11 20.93 -5.16
C LEU A 58 15.66 20.60 -4.80
N ALA A 59 14.70 21.10 -5.57
CA ALA A 59 13.29 20.83 -5.35
C ALA A 59 12.97 19.33 -5.48
N THR A 60 13.53 18.64 -6.49
CA THR A 60 13.30 17.20 -6.70
C THR A 60 13.86 16.31 -5.60
N MET A 61 14.99 16.66 -4.98
CA MET A 61 15.56 15.89 -3.86
C MET A 61 14.69 15.95 -2.60
N SER A 62 13.88 17.01 -2.42
CA SER A 62 13.04 17.17 -1.22
C SER A 62 11.78 16.29 -1.21
N ALA A 63 11.36 15.77 -2.36
CA ALA A 63 10.05 15.15 -2.52
C ALA A 63 10.03 13.61 -2.51
N ALA A 64 11.16 12.94 -2.27
CA ALA A 64 11.25 11.49 -2.36
C ALA A 64 11.21 10.80 -0.98
N PRO A 65 10.15 10.04 -0.62
CA PRO A 65 10.29 9.03 0.43
C PRO A 65 11.34 8.00 0.01
N SER A 66 12.11 7.45 0.96
CA SER A 66 13.16 6.51 0.61
C SER A 66 12.56 5.30 -0.14
N ILE A 67 13.15 4.92 -1.29
CA ILE A 67 12.69 3.76 -2.08
C ILE A 67 12.53 2.53 -1.18
N ARG A 68 13.43 2.38 -0.20
CA ARG A 68 13.36 1.32 0.82
C ARG A 68 12.08 1.33 1.64
N GLN A 69 11.59 2.51 2.07
CA GLN A 69 10.32 2.62 2.80
C GLN A 69 9.12 2.32 1.91
N GLN A 70 9.14 2.74 0.64
CA GLN A 70 8.06 2.42 -0.29
C GLN A 70 7.98 0.92 -0.57
N THR A 71 9.11 0.28 -0.88
CA THR A 71 9.18 -1.18 -1.07
C THR A 71 8.72 -1.91 0.17
N ARG A 72 9.17 -1.49 1.35
CA ARG A 72 8.76 -2.11 2.61
C ARG A 72 7.26 -1.99 2.85
N ARG A 73 6.70 -0.80 2.67
CA ARG A 73 5.26 -0.58 2.81
C ARG A 73 4.48 -1.46 1.83
N GLU A 74 4.98 -1.68 0.62
CA GLU A 74 4.33 -2.56 -0.36
C GLU A 74 4.38 -4.03 0.07
N LEU A 75 5.54 -4.50 0.55
CA LEU A 75 5.66 -5.85 1.11
C LEU A 75 4.72 -6.04 2.32
N GLU A 76 4.56 -5.02 3.17
CA GLU A 76 3.63 -5.06 4.29
C GLU A 76 2.17 -5.14 3.84
N ARG A 77 1.78 -4.40 2.78
CA ARG A 77 0.42 -4.52 2.20
C ARG A 77 0.19 -5.90 1.62
N GLU A 78 1.17 -6.42 0.89
CA GLU A 78 1.09 -7.74 0.30
C GLU A 78 1.04 -8.83 1.39
N ALA A 79 1.79 -8.68 2.48
CA ALA A 79 1.73 -9.58 3.62
C ALA A 79 0.34 -9.61 4.24
N ILE A 80 -0.29 -8.44 4.41
CA ILE A 80 -1.67 -8.36 4.91
C ILE A 80 -2.63 -9.06 3.95
N ALA A 81 -2.55 -8.76 2.64
CA ALA A 81 -3.44 -9.37 1.66
C ALA A 81 -3.27 -10.90 1.59
N ARG A 82 -2.04 -11.40 1.53
CA ARG A 82 -1.74 -12.84 1.52
C ARG A 82 -2.14 -13.51 2.83
N GLY A 83 -1.87 -12.88 3.96
CA GLY A 83 -2.28 -13.36 5.27
C GLY A 83 -3.80 -13.47 5.39
N GLU A 84 -4.55 -12.52 4.82
CA GLU A 84 -6.01 -12.57 4.75
C GLU A 84 -6.53 -13.71 3.86
N GLU A 85 -5.88 -13.97 2.72
CA GLU A 85 -6.21 -15.15 1.90
C GLU A 85 -5.98 -16.46 2.67
N VAL A 86 -4.92 -16.54 3.49
CA VAL A 86 -4.69 -17.70 4.36
C VAL A 86 -5.79 -17.82 5.42
N ALA A 87 -6.18 -16.72 6.06
CA ALA A 87 -7.26 -16.72 7.05
C ALA A 87 -8.60 -17.19 6.44
N GLU A 88 -8.93 -16.72 5.24
CA GLU A 88 -10.11 -17.18 4.49
C GLU A 88 -10.01 -18.66 4.11
N ALA A 89 -8.81 -19.14 3.77
CA ALA A 89 -8.60 -20.55 3.50
C ALA A 89 -8.78 -21.44 4.73
N ILE A 90 -8.35 -20.98 5.92
CA ILE A 90 -8.61 -21.66 7.20
C ILE A 90 -10.12 -21.73 7.46
N ARG A 91 -10.85 -20.62 7.26
CA ARG A 91 -12.32 -20.57 7.39
C ARG A 91 -12.99 -21.61 6.51
N ALA A 92 -12.66 -21.62 5.22
CA ALA A 92 -13.21 -22.58 4.27
C ALA A 92 -12.83 -24.03 4.63
N TYR A 93 -11.61 -24.27 5.12
CA TYR A 93 -11.18 -25.59 5.60
C TYR A 93 -12.05 -26.08 6.77
N ILE A 94 -12.29 -25.22 7.78
CA ILE A 94 -13.14 -25.53 8.93
C ILE A 94 -14.59 -25.77 8.50
N HIS A 95 -15.11 -25.00 7.55
CA HIS A 95 -16.46 -25.22 7.00
C HIS A 95 -16.60 -26.58 6.31
N MET A 96 -15.52 -27.13 5.75
CA MET A 96 -15.53 -28.40 5.02
C MET A 96 -15.22 -29.62 5.90
N LYS A 97 -14.22 -29.52 6.79
CA LYS A 97 -13.78 -30.64 7.66
C LYS A 97 -14.28 -30.56 9.10
N GLY A 98 -14.71 -29.39 9.57
CA GLY A 98 -15.12 -29.16 10.95
C GLY A 98 -13.96 -29.00 11.95
N THR A 99 -12.71 -29.18 11.53
CA THR A 99 -11.50 -29.05 12.36
C THR A 99 -10.51 -28.09 11.73
N PRO A 100 -9.65 -27.40 12.51
CA PRO A 100 -8.58 -26.58 11.95
C PRO A 100 -7.54 -27.41 11.16
N PRO A 101 -6.87 -26.82 10.16
CA PRO A 101 -5.80 -27.46 9.42
C PRO A 101 -4.57 -27.74 10.30
N THR A 102 -3.78 -28.73 9.93
CA THR A 102 -2.58 -29.13 10.69
C THR A 102 -1.27 -28.69 10.04
N SER A 103 -1.28 -28.38 8.75
CA SER A 103 -0.14 -27.82 8.03
C SER A 103 -0.58 -26.83 6.94
N MET A 104 0.35 -26.04 6.41
CA MET A 104 0.04 -25.08 5.34
C MET A 104 -0.30 -25.80 4.03
N GLU A 105 0.31 -26.96 3.79
CA GLU A 105 0.07 -27.81 2.62
C GLU A 105 -1.39 -28.27 2.55
N ASP A 106 -2.03 -28.53 3.70
CA ASP A 106 -3.47 -28.85 3.77
C ASP A 106 -4.35 -27.77 3.12
N LEU A 107 -3.92 -26.50 3.14
CA LEU A 107 -4.64 -25.38 2.55
C LEU A 107 -4.33 -25.21 1.05
N VAL A 108 -3.10 -25.53 0.63
CA VAL A 108 -2.63 -25.43 -0.76
C VAL A 108 -3.17 -26.59 -1.62
N ASP A 109 -3.04 -27.83 -1.14
CA ASP A 109 -3.54 -29.03 -1.81
C ASP A 109 -5.07 -29.02 -1.97
N GLY A 110 -5.73 -28.26 -1.10
CA GLY A 110 -7.17 -28.11 -1.07
C GLY A 110 -7.89 -29.29 -0.41
N VAL A 111 -9.16 -29.05 -0.09
CA VAL A 111 -10.01 -30.03 0.61
C VAL A 111 -11.08 -30.54 -0.32
N ALA A 112 -11.38 -31.84 -0.21
CA ALA A 112 -12.53 -32.45 -0.85
C ALA A 112 -13.77 -32.26 0.06
N PRO A 113 -14.84 -31.60 -0.40
CA PRO A 113 -16.08 -31.49 0.39
C PRO A 113 -16.63 -32.87 0.76
N PRO A 114 -17.35 -33.01 1.88
CA PRO A 114 -18.03 -34.26 2.22
C PRO A 114 -18.89 -34.75 1.04
N GLY A 115 -18.64 -35.96 0.56
CA GLY A 115 -19.37 -36.56 -0.57
C GLY A 115 -18.87 -36.20 -1.97
N VAL A 116 -17.77 -35.43 -2.10
CA VAL A 116 -17.16 -35.08 -3.40
C VAL A 116 -15.71 -35.56 -3.43
N ILE A 117 -15.29 -36.23 -4.50
CA ILE A 117 -13.92 -36.78 -4.64
C ILE A 117 -12.91 -35.68 -5.02
N LYS A 118 -13.37 -34.63 -5.70
CA LYS A 118 -12.51 -33.55 -6.20
C LYS A 118 -12.12 -32.59 -5.08
N LYS A 119 -10.81 -32.42 -4.87
CA LYS A 119 -10.24 -31.38 -4.01
C LYS A 119 -10.51 -30.01 -4.65
N ARG A 120 -11.01 -29.07 -3.85
CA ARG A 120 -11.13 -27.66 -4.24
C ARG A 120 -9.92 -26.93 -3.67
N GLN A 121 -9.14 -26.30 -4.53
CA GLN A 121 -8.05 -25.43 -4.09
C GLN A 121 -8.64 -24.25 -3.30
N ILE A 122 -8.18 -24.06 -2.07
CA ILE A 122 -8.69 -23.03 -1.16
C ILE A 122 -7.70 -21.87 -1.07
N LEU A 123 -6.40 -22.17 -1.11
CA LEU A 123 -5.33 -21.17 -1.02
C LEU A 123 -4.56 -21.05 -2.35
N ARG A 124 -4.26 -19.81 -2.74
CA ARG A 124 -3.35 -19.53 -3.85
C ARG A 124 -1.92 -19.84 -3.42
N ALA A 125 -1.13 -20.46 -4.28
CA ALA A 125 0.27 -20.81 -3.98
C ALA A 125 1.12 -19.58 -3.57
N SER A 126 0.82 -18.39 -4.10
CA SER A 126 1.48 -17.15 -3.71
C SER A 126 1.15 -16.71 -2.28
N ALA A 127 -0.09 -16.92 -1.82
CA ALA A 127 -0.51 -16.56 -0.47
C ALA A 127 0.05 -17.50 0.60
N ALA A 128 0.44 -18.72 0.21
CA ALA A 128 1.13 -19.65 1.09
C ALA A 128 2.54 -19.17 1.50
N ARG A 129 3.07 -18.09 0.91
CA ARG A 129 4.40 -17.55 1.18
C ARG A 129 4.36 -16.14 1.77
N ASP A 130 5.03 -15.94 2.90
CA ASP A 130 5.18 -14.64 3.58
C ASP A 130 6.20 -13.75 2.84
N PRO A 131 5.82 -12.56 2.33
CA PRO A 131 6.77 -11.66 1.65
C PRO A 131 7.72 -10.92 2.61
N LEU A 132 7.49 -10.95 3.92
CA LEU A 132 8.33 -10.29 4.94
C LEU A 132 9.39 -11.21 5.55
N SER A 133 9.21 -12.53 5.38
CA SER A 133 10.16 -13.57 5.77
C SER A 133 11.20 -13.79 4.66
N SER A 134 12.45 -14.01 5.05
CA SER A 134 13.52 -14.33 4.09
C SER A 134 13.36 -15.74 3.49
N GLU A 135 12.91 -16.70 4.29
CA GLU A 135 12.56 -18.06 3.84
C GLU A 135 11.21 -18.07 3.10
N GLY A 136 10.37 -17.09 3.43
CA GLY A 136 9.02 -16.93 2.91
C GLY A 136 7.99 -17.81 3.62
N GLU A 137 8.33 -18.34 4.80
CA GLU A 137 7.43 -19.21 5.54
C GLU A 137 6.58 -18.40 6.52
N TRP A 138 5.29 -18.74 6.58
CA TRP A 138 4.43 -18.25 7.64
C TRP A 138 4.70 -19.01 8.94
N ARG A 139 4.67 -18.28 10.06
CA ARG A 139 4.61 -18.89 11.38
C ARG A 139 3.17 -19.35 11.63
N LEU A 140 2.98 -20.63 11.94
CA LEU A 140 1.66 -21.17 12.25
C LEU A 140 1.30 -20.84 13.70
N ILE A 141 0.14 -20.23 13.91
CA ILE A 141 -0.34 -19.79 15.22
C ILE A 141 -1.39 -20.75 15.72
N LYS A 142 -1.15 -21.32 16.91
CA LYS A 142 -2.07 -22.21 17.59
C LYS A 142 -2.99 -21.44 18.52
N ALA A 143 -4.10 -22.09 18.86
CA ALA A 143 -5.08 -21.60 19.82
C ALA A 143 -4.50 -21.25 21.19
N ASN A 144 -3.46 -21.96 21.61
CA ASN A 144 -2.83 -21.81 22.93
C ASN A 144 -1.48 -21.06 22.86
N ASP A 145 -1.14 -20.47 21.71
CA ASP A 145 0.10 -19.73 21.58
C ASP A 145 -0.01 -18.37 22.29
N ARG A 146 1.10 -17.91 22.86
CA ARG A 146 1.17 -16.63 23.57
C ARG A 146 0.87 -15.47 22.63
N GLU A 147 1.38 -15.51 21.40
CA GLU A 147 1.18 -14.43 20.43
C GLU A 147 -0.28 -14.31 20.01
N PHE A 148 -1.02 -15.42 19.97
CA PHE A 148 -2.46 -15.40 19.73
C PHE A 148 -3.20 -14.69 20.87
N THR A 149 -2.82 -14.98 22.11
CA THR A 149 -3.43 -14.36 23.30
C THR A 149 -3.17 -12.85 23.35
N GLU A 150 -1.93 -12.43 23.08
CA GLU A 150 -1.57 -11.01 22.99
C GLU A 150 -2.27 -10.31 21.83
N PHE A 151 -2.43 -10.98 20.68
CA PHE A 151 -3.21 -10.48 19.57
C PHE A 151 -4.69 -10.27 19.95
N ILE A 152 -5.31 -11.25 20.60
CA ILE A 152 -6.70 -11.12 21.07
C ILE A 152 -6.85 -9.92 22.00
N ARG A 153 -5.90 -9.72 22.93
CA ARG A 153 -5.88 -8.54 23.81
C ARG A 153 -5.80 -7.24 23.00
N ALA A 154 -4.86 -7.16 22.05
CA ALA A 154 -4.68 -5.97 21.20
C ALA A 154 -5.96 -5.65 20.39
N VAL A 155 -6.55 -6.66 19.76
CA VAL A 155 -7.82 -6.50 19.02
C VAL A 155 -8.94 -6.06 19.94
N THR A 156 -9.03 -6.60 21.16
CA THR A 156 -10.03 -6.20 22.16
C THR A 156 -9.88 -4.73 22.56
N LEU A 157 -8.65 -4.27 22.78
CA LEU A 157 -8.36 -2.87 23.09
C LEU A 157 -8.71 -1.95 21.90
N TYR A 158 -8.36 -2.36 20.69
CA TYR A 158 -8.70 -1.65 19.45
C TYR A 158 -10.23 -1.52 19.24
N SER A 159 -11.00 -2.53 19.63
CA SER A 159 -12.46 -2.62 19.46
C SER A 159 -13.26 -2.12 20.66
N ASN A 160 -12.73 -1.11 21.38
CA ASN A 160 -13.39 -0.48 22.53
C ASN A 160 -13.75 -1.49 23.64
N GLY A 161 -12.91 -2.51 23.86
CA GLY A 161 -13.08 -3.50 24.92
C GLY A 161 -14.03 -4.66 24.58
N ARG A 162 -14.45 -4.82 23.32
CA ARG A 162 -15.36 -5.89 22.90
C ARG A 162 -14.72 -6.77 21.85
N LEU A 163 -14.53 -8.06 22.15
CA LEU A 163 -14.06 -9.04 21.17
C LEU A 163 -14.93 -8.99 19.90
N PRO A 164 -14.36 -8.66 18.72
CA PRO A 164 -15.10 -8.70 17.48
C PRO A 164 -15.42 -10.17 17.20
N MET A 165 -16.71 -10.53 17.25
CA MET A 165 -17.14 -11.86 16.85
C MET A 165 -17.17 -11.90 15.32
N GLY A 166 -16.54 -12.92 14.73
CA GLY A 166 -16.65 -13.14 13.29
C GLY A 166 -18.10 -13.28 12.85
N ASN A 167 -18.37 -12.95 11.59
CA ASN A 167 -19.72 -13.03 11.02
C ASN A 167 -20.20 -14.48 10.80
N ASP A 168 -19.31 -15.46 10.93
CA ASP A 168 -19.57 -16.88 10.70
C ASP A 168 -20.34 -17.53 11.85
N LYS A 169 -21.55 -18.00 11.54
CA LYS A 169 -22.43 -18.70 12.49
C LYS A 169 -22.29 -20.22 12.44
N THR A 170 -21.25 -20.75 11.79
CA THR A 170 -21.08 -22.20 11.67
C THR A 170 -20.74 -22.80 13.05
N PRO A 171 -21.37 -23.92 13.45
CA PRO A 171 -21.21 -24.46 14.80
C PRO A 171 -19.76 -24.89 15.08
N ALA A 172 -19.04 -25.37 14.07
CA ALA A 172 -17.62 -25.70 14.19
C ALA A 172 -16.77 -24.47 14.55
N MET A 173 -16.95 -23.35 13.83
CA MET A 173 -16.23 -22.11 14.06
C MET A 173 -16.54 -21.52 15.44
N LEU A 174 -17.82 -21.50 15.82
CA LEU A 174 -18.26 -21.02 17.14
C LEU A 174 -17.69 -21.84 18.29
N ASN A 175 -17.68 -23.17 18.17
CA ASN A 175 -17.09 -24.04 19.20
C ASN A 175 -15.60 -23.77 19.39
N ILE A 176 -14.87 -23.56 18.29
CA ILE A 176 -13.45 -23.21 18.31
C ILE A 176 -13.24 -21.80 18.93
N ALA A 177 -13.99 -20.79 18.50
CA ALA A 177 -13.89 -19.43 19.03
C ALA A 177 -14.20 -19.36 20.55
N ASN A 178 -15.24 -20.07 21.00
CA ASN A 178 -15.61 -20.17 22.41
C ASN A 178 -14.51 -20.82 23.27
N SER A 179 -13.70 -21.72 22.69
CA SER A 179 -12.57 -22.31 23.39
C SER A 179 -11.46 -21.28 23.68
N PHE A 180 -11.23 -20.33 22.76
CA PHE A 180 -10.22 -19.28 22.93
C PHE A 180 -10.59 -18.30 24.04
N ALA A 181 -11.85 -17.85 24.06
CA ALA A 181 -12.33 -16.92 25.08
C ALA A 181 -12.19 -17.48 26.51
N ARG A 182 -12.28 -18.79 26.67
CA ARG A 182 -12.01 -19.46 27.95
C ARG A 182 -10.53 -19.43 28.29
N LEU A 183 -9.65 -19.74 27.34
CA LEU A 183 -8.19 -19.75 27.55
C LEU A 183 -7.63 -18.36 27.93
N THR A 184 -8.07 -17.30 27.23
CA THR A 184 -7.53 -15.94 27.46
C THR A 184 -7.86 -15.41 28.86
N SER A 185 -8.95 -15.88 29.48
CA SER A 185 -9.29 -15.52 30.87
C SER A 185 -8.36 -16.14 31.92
N ILE A 186 -7.60 -17.18 31.57
CA ILE A 186 -6.76 -17.97 32.50
C ILE A 186 -5.26 -17.66 32.34
N LEU A 187 -4.86 -17.09 31.20
CA LEU A 187 -3.48 -16.75 30.86
C LEU A 187 -3.09 -15.38 31.42
N ASN A 188 -2.69 -15.34 32.70
CA ASN A 188 -1.89 -14.24 33.23
C ASN A 188 -0.40 -14.58 33.04
N THR A 189 0.14 -14.27 31.86
CA THR A 189 1.56 -14.51 31.57
C THR A 189 2.28 -13.18 31.33
N GLY A 190 3.37 -12.96 32.06
CA GLY A 190 4.18 -11.75 31.95
C GLY A 190 4.86 -11.65 30.58
N SER A 191 4.97 -10.42 30.07
CA SER A 191 5.75 -10.11 28.87
C SER A 191 7.23 -10.33 29.17
N SER A 192 7.88 -11.25 28.45
CA SER A 192 9.32 -11.18 28.24
C SER A 192 9.54 -10.45 26.92
N ASP A 193 10.16 -9.27 27.00
CA ASP A 193 10.49 -8.48 25.82
C ASP A 193 11.50 -9.24 24.96
N GLU A 194 11.03 -9.83 23.87
CA GLU A 194 11.91 -10.40 22.87
C GLU A 194 12.61 -9.30 22.09
N ALA A 195 13.92 -9.48 21.88
CA ALA A 195 14.78 -8.54 21.17
C ALA A 195 14.14 -8.11 19.83
N SER A 196 14.13 -6.79 19.60
CA SER A 196 13.57 -6.19 18.40
C SER A 196 14.52 -6.37 17.22
N GLY A 197 13.99 -6.85 16.09
CA GLY A 197 14.73 -7.08 14.85
C GLY A 197 15.17 -8.53 14.65
N GLY A 198 15.27 -8.93 13.38
CA GLY A 198 15.60 -10.29 12.98
C GLY A 198 14.37 -11.12 12.60
N GLU A 199 14.60 -12.41 12.39
CA GLU A 199 13.59 -13.38 11.97
C GLU A 199 13.59 -14.58 12.91
N ASP A 200 12.41 -15.08 13.24
CA ASP A 200 12.27 -16.29 14.04
C ASP A 200 12.53 -17.53 13.19
N THR A 201 13.70 -18.17 13.35
CA THR A 201 14.08 -19.38 12.59
C THR A 201 13.66 -20.70 13.26
N SER A 202 12.90 -20.65 14.36
CA SER A 202 12.43 -21.86 15.03
C SER A 202 11.48 -22.66 14.15
N MET A 203 11.51 -23.99 14.25
CA MET A 203 10.59 -24.83 13.48
C MET A 203 9.16 -24.62 13.93
N SER A 204 8.26 -24.44 12.96
CA SER A 204 6.84 -24.36 13.22
C SER A 204 6.36 -25.64 13.91
N SER A 205 5.72 -25.47 15.06
CA SER A 205 5.33 -26.61 15.88
C SER A 205 4.14 -27.34 15.24
N LYS A 206 4.27 -28.66 15.02
CA LYS A 206 3.20 -29.47 14.40
C LYS A 206 1.93 -29.44 15.25
N GLY A 207 0.77 -29.29 14.62
CA GLY A 207 -0.54 -29.33 15.28
C GLY A 207 -1.59 -28.43 14.63
N PRO A 208 -2.85 -28.50 15.05
CA PRO A 208 -3.91 -27.66 14.52
C PRO A 208 -3.61 -26.18 14.75
N PHE A 209 -3.66 -25.37 13.70
CA PHE A 209 -3.43 -23.94 13.77
C PHE A 209 -4.68 -23.16 13.39
N VAL A 210 -4.79 -21.97 13.96
CA VAL A 210 -5.99 -21.11 13.90
C VAL A 210 -5.71 -19.79 13.17
N GLY A 211 -4.46 -19.56 12.81
CA GLY A 211 -4.01 -18.41 12.05
C GLY A 211 -2.54 -18.51 11.67
N VAL A 212 -2.06 -17.47 11.01
CA VAL A 212 -0.66 -17.32 10.65
C VAL A 212 -0.14 -15.95 11.04
N ALA A 213 1.16 -15.85 11.30
CA ALA A 213 1.86 -14.58 11.49
C ALA A 213 3.18 -14.59 10.75
N SER A 214 3.74 -13.40 10.50
CA SER A 214 5.08 -13.32 9.91
C SER A 214 6.14 -13.85 10.87
N ARG A 215 7.24 -14.36 10.33
CA ARG A 215 8.46 -14.69 11.11
C ARG A 215 9.33 -13.45 11.35
N SER A 216 9.10 -12.38 10.62
CA SER A 216 9.82 -11.11 10.73
C SER A 216 9.51 -10.41 12.06
N ARG A 217 10.53 -10.03 12.84
CA ARG A 217 10.39 -9.28 14.11
C ARG A 217 10.66 -7.79 13.95
N HIS A 218 10.64 -7.29 12.72
CA HIS A 218 10.90 -5.90 12.42
C HIS A 218 9.65 -5.03 12.70
N ALA A 219 9.88 -3.79 13.14
CA ALA A 219 8.82 -2.81 13.39
C ALA A 219 8.19 -2.32 12.08
N SER A 220 6.88 -2.38 11.95
CA SER A 220 6.15 -2.12 10.70
C SER A 220 5.96 -0.62 10.40
N ILE A 221 5.76 -0.29 9.13
CA ILE A 221 5.34 1.06 8.69
C ILE A 221 3.82 1.19 8.75
N LEU A 222 3.10 0.12 8.44
CA LEU A 222 1.65 0.00 8.60
C LEU A 222 1.31 -0.48 10.01
N THR A 223 0.07 -0.26 10.44
CA THR A 223 -0.47 -0.78 11.70
C THR A 223 -1.56 -1.78 11.40
N TYR A 224 -1.57 -2.92 12.10
CA TYR A 224 -2.64 -3.92 12.01
C TYR A 224 -3.27 -4.09 13.39
N TYR A 225 -4.51 -3.61 13.58
CA TYR A 225 -5.13 -3.50 14.91
C TYR A 225 -4.26 -2.78 15.95
N ASP A 226 -3.64 -1.66 15.57
CA ASP A 226 -2.70 -0.88 16.40
C ASP A 226 -1.39 -1.60 16.77
N ILE A 227 -1.09 -2.71 16.07
CA ILE A 227 0.14 -3.47 16.25
C ILE A 227 1.18 -3.00 15.24
N GLU A 228 2.33 -2.55 15.73
CA GLU A 228 3.45 -2.01 14.93
C GLU A 228 4.60 -3.02 14.72
N ARG A 229 4.32 -4.33 14.77
CA ARG A 229 5.32 -5.40 14.65
C ARG A 229 4.78 -6.56 13.82
N HIS A 230 5.54 -6.98 12.80
CA HIS A 230 5.08 -8.02 11.85
C HIS A 230 4.82 -9.38 12.53
N ASP A 231 5.66 -9.78 13.49
CA ASP A 231 5.54 -11.06 14.21
C ASP A 231 4.27 -11.15 15.06
N LYS A 232 3.70 -10.01 15.42
CA LYS A 232 2.48 -9.87 16.21
C LYS A 232 1.23 -9.70 15.34
N TRP A 233 1.37 -9.57 14.02
CA TRP A 233 0.24 -9.55 13.11
C TRP A 233 -0.28 -10.97 12.92
N VAL A 234 -1.40 -11.29 13.58
CA VAL A 234 -2.05 -12.58 13.42
C VAL A 234 -3.21 -12.48 12.43
N PHE A 235 -3.10 -13.25 11.35
CA PHE A 235 -4.15 -13.39 10.36
C PHE A 235 -5.00 -14.61 10.70
N THR A 236 -6.27 -14.37 11.01
CA THR A 236 -7.17 -15.40 11.52
C THR A 236 -8.62 -15.06 11.18
N PRO A 237 -9.48 -16.05 10.89
CA PRO A 237 -10.86 -15.78 10.47
C PRO A 237 -11.85 -15.51 11.62
N PHE A 238 -11.46 -15.70 12.88
CA PHE A 238 -12.41 -15.71 14.00
C PHE A 238 -12.93 -14.34 14.45
N PHE A 239 -12.30 -13.25 14.01
CA PHE A 239 -12.59 -11.89 14.48
C PHE A 239 -13.08 -10.95 13.37
N LYS A 240 -13.58 -11.49 12.25
CA LYS A 240 -13.99 -10.74 11.05
C LYS A 240 -15.33 -11.21 10.49
#